data_AF-A0A0B7JSG7-F1
#
_entry.id   AF-A0A0B7JSG7-F1
#
_cell.length_a   1.000
_cell.length_b   1.000
_cell.length_c   1.000
_cell.angle_alpha   90.00
_cell.angle_beta   90.00
_cell.angle_gamma   90.00
#
_symmetry.space_group_name_H-M   'P 1'
#
loop_
_entity.id
_entity.type
_entity.pdbx_description
1 polymer ?
#
loop_
_entity_poly.entity_id
_entity_poly.type
_entity_poly.pdbx_seq_one_letter_code
_entity_poly.pdbx_strand_id
1 'polypeptide(L)'
;MRTATINAPVWSRRRWISTQSKRPKTAIFFPGHGVQRVGMLSPWVEAFPSTASQIIQEIDHTLGYKLTDIIQHGPSRTLTETTNSQPAIMATSILILRILEREFNFKVEEQFDFTLGHSLGEFAALIAGGYISFEDSLYLVHMRARAMSEATRRAVTDYGGEYGMIAVITEPPYLKSLIKTIQGFVGPTRAGDEASTREDLPPIEQVSIANINSQNQIVLSGSIERIRMLIAHVRQFLGHDPRAVRLNSDSPFHSPIMKPAVSVMHKLLSQKSRTPGREDEDIITFPGRLPCISNVNAREFQSKEQLKDLLARSCLETVQWWNSIRYLDQEVKIRRWVGIGPGYVGRNLVGKEVGMRGKDMVKGGGVWAITDPSEIEEVLRGLEETNNIKDEDGTEAERKEQEEERERKRKLKLKAEHERLRGGFEPWDGRDSI
;
A
#
# COMPACT_ATOMS: atom_id res chain seq x y z
N MET A 1 -12.04 71.62 -24.53
CA MET A 1 -12.36 71.07 -23.19
C MET A 1 -11.77 69.67 -23.10
N ARG A 2 -10.74 69.49 -22.27
CA ARG A 2 -10.10 68.20 -21.99
C ARG A 2 -10.80 67.61 -20.76
N THR A 3 -11.39 66.43 -20.88
CA THR A 3 -11.85 65.64 -19.73
C THR A 3 -10.75 64.67 -19.33
N ALA A 4 -10.23 64.87 -18.12
CA ALA A 4 -9.19 64.08 -17.51
C ALA A 4 -9.75 62.74 -17.01
N THR A 5 -9.07 61.64 -17.34
CA THR A 5 -9.30 60.32 -16.73
C THR A 5 -8.25 60.12 -15.64
N ILE A 6 -8.70 59.98 -14.39
CA ILE A 6 -7.86 59.76 -13.21
C ILE A 6 -7.46 58.28 -13.19
N ASN A 7 -6.17 57.99 -13.37
CA ASN A 7 -5.62 56.65 -13.13
C ASN A 7 -5.41 56.44 -11.63
N ALA A 8 -6.11 55.46 -11.05
CA ALA A 8 -5.83 54.97 -9.70
C ALA A 8 -4.56 54.07 -9.72
N PRO A 9 -3.74 54.05 -8.66
CA PRO A 9 -2.52 53.27 -8.65
C PRO A 9 -2.85 51.78 -8.51
N VAL A 10 -2.28 50.97 -9.41
CA VAL A 10 -2.29 49.51 -9.30
C VAL A 10 -1.40 49.12 -8.11
N TRP A 11 -2.01 48.77 -6.99
CA TRP A 11 -1.32 48.21 -5.85
C TRP A 11 -0.75 46.84 -6.26
N SER A 12 0.56 46.79 -6.51
CA SER A 12 1.28 45.53 -6.67
C SER A 12 1.16 44.74 -5.37
N ARG A 13 0.33 43.68 -5.35
CA ARG A 13 0.37 42.67 -4.29
C ARG A 13 1.76 42.05 -4.32
N ARG A 14 2.63 42.45 -3.39
CA ARG A 14 3.83 41.69 -3.04
C ARG A 14 3.36 40.28 -2.65
N ARG A 15 3.60 39.32 -3.53
CA ARG A 15 3.51 37.89 -3.19
C ARG A 15 4.56 37.64 -2.13
N TRP A 16 4.13 37.50 -0.90
CA TRP A 16 4.91 36.81 0.12
C TRP A 16 5.06 35.37 -0.36
N ILE A 17 6.23 35.05 -0.93
CA ILE A 17 6.64 33.67 -1.12
C ILE A 17 6.93 33.16 0.28
N SER A 18 5.91 32.60 0.92
CA SER A 18 6.12 31.69 2.03
C SER A 18 6.85 30.49 1.45
N THR A 19 8.15 30.38 1.71
CA THR A 19 8.88 29.13 1.57
C THR A 19 8.38 28.18 2.66
N GLN A 20 7.15 27.66 2.50
CA GLN A 20 6.74 26.48 3.24
C GLN A 20 7.66 25.35 2.78
N SER A 21 8.61 24.99 3.64
CA SER A 21 9.36 23.75 3.50
C SER A 21 8.33 22.63 3.39
N LYS A 22 8.16 22.05 2.20
CA LYS A 22 7.24 20.92 2.02
C LYS A 22 7.88 19.71 2.70
N ARG A 23 7.20 19.19 3.73
CA ARG A 23 7.53 17.92 4.36
C ARG A 23 7.71 16.82 3.30
N PRO A 24 8.56 15.80 3.52
CA PRO A 24 8.66 14.66 2.61
C PRO A 24 7.29 14.06 2.31
N LYS A 25 7.06 13.66 1.05
CA LYS A 25 5.80 13.04 0.64
C LYS A 25 5.59 11.73 1.41
N THR A 26 4.38 11.54 1.89
CA THR A 26 4.00 10.45 2.79
C THR A 26 2.85 9.65 2.21
N ALA A 27 2.94 8.33 2.23
CA ALA A 27 1.81 7.44 1.93
C ALA A 27 1.31 6.74 3.20
N ILE A 28 -0.01 6.65 3.34
CA ILE A 28 -0.67 5.79 4.33
C ILE A 28 -1.11 4.49 3.64
N PHE A 29 -0.80 3.35 4.25
CA PHE A 29 -1.17 2.05 3.71
C PHE A 29 -1.90 1.15 4.70
N PHE A 30 -2.71 0.24 4.16
CA PHE A 30 -3.57 -0.64 4.95
C PHE A 30 -3.32 -2.13 4.60
N PRO A 31 -3.31 -3.03 5.61
CA PRO A 31 -3.00 -4.43 5.40
C PRO A 31 -4.15 -5.18 4.72
N GLY A 32 -3.80 -6.29 4.05
CA GLY A 32 -4.75 -7.22 3.43
C GLY A 32 -5.11 -8.41 4.33
N HIS A 33 -5.71 -9.43 3.72
CA HIS A 33 -6.10 -10.67 4.41
C HIS A 33 -4.90 -11.42 5.01
N GLY A 34 -5.09 -12.12 6.13
CA GLY A 34 -4.11 -13.02 6.74
C GLY A 34 -3.38 -12.44 7.95
N VAL A 35 -3.76 -11.24 8.40
CA VAL A 35 -3.18 -10.56 9.58
C VAL A 35 -4.10 -10.59 10.80
N GLN A 36 -5.31 -11.13 10.65
CA GLN A 36 -6.30 -11.23 11.73
C GLN A 36 -5.80 -12.12 12.86
N ARG A 37 -6.04 -11.70 14.11
CA ARG A 37 -5.76 -12.50 15.32
C ARG A 37 -6.87 -12.26 16.35
N VAL A 38 -7.21 -13.31 17.09
CA VAL A 38 -8.13 -13.19 18.23
C VAL A 38 -7.52 -12.22 19.24
N GLY A 39 -8.35 -11.32 19.79
CA GLY A 39 -7.94 -10.28 20.73
C GLY A 39 -7.30 -9.05 20.08
N MET A 40 -7.31 -8.90 18.75
CA MET A 40 -6.65 -7.73 18.11
C MET A 40 -7.29 -6.38 18.41
N LEU A 41 -8.48 -6.36 19.01
CA LEU A 41 -9.13 -5.14 19.50
C LEU A 41 -8.81 -4.84 20.97
N SER A 42 -8.39 -5.82 21.77
CA SER A 42 -8.30 -5.67 23.23
C SER A 42 -7.35 -4.54 23.66
N PRO A 43 -6.13 -4.41 23.10
CA PRO A 43 -5.24 -3.29 23.47
C PRO A 43 -5.87 -1.91 23.20
N TRP A 44 -6.64 -1.79 22.11
CA TRP A 44 -7.31 -0.54 21.73
C TRP A 44 -8.50 -0.20 22.63
N VAL A 45 -9.27 -1.22 23.04
CA VAL A 45 -10.38 -1.06 23.98
C VAL A 45 -9.86 -0.71 25.38
N GLU A 46 -8.76 -1.32 25.81
CA GLU A 46 -8.12 -1.04 27.10
C GLU A 46 -7.53 0.38 27.14
N ALA A 47 -6.82 0.79 26.07
CA ALA A 47 -6.18 2.10 26.02
C ALA A 47 -7.16 3.27 25.79
N PHE A 48 -8.21 3.06 24.99
CA PHE A 48 -9.14 4.10 24.55
C PHE A 48 -10.61 3.69 24.68
N PRO A 49 -11.10 3.33 25.88
CA PRO A 49 -12.40 2.67 26.06
C PRO A 49 -13.57 3.48 25.53
N SER A 50 -13.59 4.80 25.76
CA SER A 50 -14.69 5.68 25.33
C SER A 50 -14.80 5.75 23.80
N THR A 51 -13.68 5.95 23.11
CA THR A 51 -13.66 6.07 21.65
C THR A 51 -13.81 4.73 20.96
N ALA A 52 -13.11 3.69 21.44
CA ALA A 52 -13.21 2.35 20.87
C ALA A 52 -14.62 1.76 21.00
N SER A 53 -15.30 1.96 22.13
CA SER A 53 -16.65 1.40 22.37
C SER A 53 -17.68 1.94 21.39
N GLN A 54 -17.62 3.23 21.03
CA GLN A 54 -18.54 3.81 20.04
C GLN A 54 -18.35 3.18 18.66
N ILE A 55 -17.10 3.02 18.23
CA ILE A 55 -16.77 2.44 16.92
C ILE A 55 -17.13 0.94 16.89
N ILE A 56 -16.91 0.22 18.00
CA ILE A 56 -17.33 -1.18 18.15
C ILE A 56 -18.84 -1.33 17.97
N GLN A 57 -19.63 -0.47 18.62
CA GLN A 57 -21.08 -0.47 18.48
C GLN A 57 -21.52 -0.18 17.04
N GLU A 58 -20.86 0.78 16.37
CA GLU A 58 -21.10 1.11 14.96
C GLU A 58 -20.79 -0.07 14.02
N ILE A 59 -19.69 -0.79 14.25
CA ILE A 59 -19.32 -2.00 13.48
C ILE A 59 -20.42 -3.06 13.57
N ASP A 60 -20.80 -3.42 14.79
CA ASP A 60 -21.79 -4.47 15.02
C ASP A 60 -23.19 -4.06 14.54
N HIS A 61 -23.55 -2.79 14.73
CA HIS A 61 -24.81 -2.24 14.22
C HIS A 61 -24.88 -2.31 12.69
N THR A 62 -23.81 -1.89 12.00
CA THR A 62 -23.74 -1.89 10.53
C THR A 62 -23.89 -3.30 9.95
N LEU A 63 -23.30 -4.30 10.61
CA LEU A 63 -23.33 -5.68 10.15
C LEU A 63 -24.57 -6.46 10.62
N GLY A 64 -25.25 -6.00 11.67
CA GLY A 64 -26.39 -6.67 12.27
C GLY A 64 -26.04 -7.92 13.10
N TYR A 65 -24.76 -8.12 13.42
CA TYR A 65 -24.28 -9.17 14.31
C TYR A 65 -22.99 -8.73 15.03
N LYS A 66 -22.64 -9.43 16.11
CA LYS A 66 -21.47 -9.11 16.94
C LYS A 66 -20.16 -9.60 16.31
N LEU A 67 -19.73 -8.97 15.23
CA LEU A 67 -18.41 -9.26 14.64
C LEU A 67 -17.31 -8.97 15.65
N THR A 68 -17.44 -7.91 16.45
CA THR A 68 -16.41 -7.52 17.41
C THR A 68 -16.18 -8.55 18.51
N ASP A 69 -17.23 -9.29 18.91
CA ASP A 69 -17.14 -10.42 19.83
C ASP A 69 -16.29 -11.56 19.24
N ILE A 70 -16.49 -11.88 17.96
CA ILE A 70 -15.66 -12.85 17.22
C ILE A 70 -14.20 -12.38 17.17
N ILE A 71 -13.96 -11.08 16.97
CA ILE A 71 -12.60 -10.53 16.93
C ILE A 71 -11.92 -10.64 18.30
N GLN A 72 -12.62 -10.33 19.39
CA GLN A 72 -12.05 -10.32 20.73
C GLN A 72 -11.86 -11.73 21.30
N HIS A 73 -12.86 -12.58 21.15
CA HIS A 73 -12.94 -13.85 21.88
C HIS A 73 -12.78 -15.09 20.98
N GLY A 74 -12.89 -14.94 19.66
CA GLY A 74 -12.71 -16.03 18.72
C GLY A 74 -13.89 -17.02 18.73
N PRO A 75 -13.65 -18.32 18.47
CA PRO A 75 -12.35 -18.96 18.29
C PRO A 75 -11.64 -18.55 16.99
N SER A 76 -10.33 -18.79 16.91
CA SER A 76 -9.50 -18.44 15.75
C SER A 76 -10.03 -19.00 14.42
N ARG A 77 -10.62 -20.20 14.44
CA ARG A 77 -11.27 -20.82 13.27
C ARG A 77 -12.39 -19.95 12.71
N THR A 78 -13.30 -19.47 13.56
CA THR A 78 -14.43 -18.60 13.17
C THR A 78 -13.93 -17.25 12.66
N LEU A 79 -12.94 -16.65 13.32
CA LEU A 79 -12.35 -15.38 12.88
C LEU A 79 -11.64 -15.51 11.52
N THR A 80 -11.06 -16.68 11.23
CA THR A 80 -10.34 -16.94 9.97
C THR A 80 -11.27 -17.19 8.79
N GLU A 81 -12.54 -17.51 9.03
CA GLU A 81 -13.54 -17.60 7.95
C GLU A 81 -13.59 -16.28 7.17
N THR A 82 -13.48 -16.36 5.84
CA THR A 82 -13.41 -15.18 4.95
C THR A 82 -14.49 -14.13 5.24
N THR A 83 -15.70 -14.58 5.56
CA THR A 83 -16.87 -13.74 5.89
C THR A 83 -16.70 -12.91 7.15
N ASN A 84 -15.82 -13.32 8.07
CA ASN A 84 -15.49 -12.61 9.30
C ASN A 84 -14.14 -11.90 9.18
N SER A 85 -13.14 -12.55 8.61
CA SER A 85 -11.76 -12.03 8.55
C SER A 85 -11.66 -10.74 7.73
N GLN A 86 -12.31 -10.66 6.57
CA GLN A 86 -12.26 -9.46 5.73
C GLN A 86 -12.85 -8.22 6.43
N PRO A 87 -14.12 -8.24 6.91
CA PRO A 87 -14.65 -7.08 7.63
C PRO A 87 -13.89 -6.82 8.93
N ALA A 88 -13.40 -7.85 9.63
CA ALA A 88 -12.62 -7.67 10.86
C ALA A 88 -11.33 -6.86 10.63
N ILE A 89 -10.54 -7.21 9.61
CA ILE A 89 -9.27 -6.53 9.31
C ILE A 89 -9.52 -5.08 8.90
N MET A 90 -10.50 -4.84 8.03
CA MET A 90 -10.84 -3.49 7.57
C MET A 90 -11.37 -2.65 8.73
N ALA A 91 -12.33 -3.17 9.50
CA ALA A 91 -12.92 -2.47 10.63
C ALA A 91 -11.89 -2.15 11.72
N THR A 92 -10.99 -3.07 12.06
CA THR A 92 -9.90 -2.78 13.01
C THR A 92 -8.96 -1.70 12.47
N SER A 93 -8.64 -1.71 11.18
CA SER A 93 -7.78 -0.65 10.59
C SER A 93 -8.43 0.74 10.69
N ILE A 94 -9.73 0.84 10.46
CA ILE A 94 -10.47 2.11 10.59
C ILE A 94 -10.70 2.49 12.04
N LEU A 95 -10.87 1.53 12.95
CA LEU A 95 -10.93 1.80 14.38
C LEU A 95 -9.63 2.46 14.87
N ILE A 96 -8.48 1.93 14.46
CA ILE A 96 -7.18 2.53 14.77
C ILE A 96 -7.09 3.94 14.19
N LEU A 97 -7.44 4.12 12.91
CA LEU A 97 -7.40 5.43 12.26
C LEU A 97 -8.28 6.47 12.99
N ARG A 98 -9.51 6.11 13.35
CA ARG A 98 -10.44 6.99 14.05
C ARG A 98 -10.02 7.30 15.50
N ILE A 99 -9.34 6.37 16.17
CA ILE A 99 -8.70 6.64 17.46
C ILE A 99 -7.61 7.71 17.29
N LEU A 100 -6.76 7.60 16.28
CA LEU A 100 -5.74 8.61 15.99
C LEU A 100 -6.38 9.98 15.71
N GLU A 101 -7.42 10.01 14.88
CA GLU A 101 -8.15 11.24 14.54
C GLU A 101 -8.74 11.93 15.79
N ARG A 102 -9.38 11.16 16.68
CA ARG A 102 -10.10 11.69 17.85
C ARG A 102 -9.21 12.01 19.04
N GLU A 103 -8.26 11.13 19.36
CA GLU A 103 -7.45 11.22 20.57
C GLU A 103 -6.15 12.03 20.35
N PHE A 104 -5.65 12.08 19.12
CA PHE A 104 -4.35 12.70 18.79
C PHE A 104 -4.47 13.85 17.78
N ASN A 105 -5.68 14.28 17.44
CA ASN A 105 -5.95 15.30 16.40
C ASN A 105 -5.22 14.98 15.08
N PHE A 106 -5.12 13.69 14.77
CA PHE A 106 -4.38 13.19 13.62
C PHE A 106 -5.24 13.32 12.36
N LYS A 107 -4.92 14.28 11.48
CA LYS A 107 -5.67 14.51 10.25
C LYS A 107 -4.97 13.91 9.05
N VAL A 108 -5.64 12.97 8.39
CA VAL A 108 -5.07 12.21 7.26
C VAL A 108 -4.58 13.16 6.15
N GLU A 109 -5.37 14.14 5.77
CA GLU A 109 -5.05 15.11 4.72
C GLU A 109 -3.86 16.04 5.05
N GLU A 110 -3.55 16.23 6.32
CA GLU A 110 -2.40 17.05 6.74
C GLU A 110 -1.11 16.21 6.75
N GLN A 111 -1.23 14.90 7.03
CA GLN A 111 -0.09 13.99 7.23
C GLN A 111 0.30 13.18 5.99
N PHE A 112 -0.63 12.95 5.07
CA PHE A 112 -0.44 12.08 3.91
C PHE A 112 -0.73 12.76 2.58
N ASP A 113 -0.13 12.21 1.54
CA ASP A 113 -0.28 12.64 0.15
C ASP A 113 -0.96 11.57 -0.71
N PHE A 114 -0.88 10.29 -0.30
CA PHE A 114 -1.44 9.15 -1.03
C PHE A 114 -1.99 8.09 -0.06
N THR A 115 -3.04 7.40 -0.49
CA THR A 115 -3.54 6.19 0.16
C THR A 115 -3.36 4.96 -0.73
N LEU A 116 -3.10 3.81 -0.13
CA LEU A 116 -3.10 2.52 -0.82
C LEU A 116 -3.43 1.40 0.17
N GLY A 117 -3.86 0.25 -0.32
CA GLY A 117 -4.11 -0.88 0.57
C GLY A 117 -4.00 -2.21 -0.13
N HIS A 118 -3.40 -3.19 0.54
CA HIS A 118 -3.12 -4.49 -0.05
C HIS A 118 -4.41 -5.30 -0.16
N SER A 119 -4.88 -5.58 -1.38
CA SER A 119 -6.10 -6.38 -1.59
C SER A 119 -7.29 -5.76 -0.83
N LEU A 120 -7.84 -6.48 0.17
CA LEU A 120 -8.88 -5.99 1.09
C LEU A 120 -8.54 -4.62 1.72
N GLY A 121 -7.27 -4.31 1.98
CA GLY A 121 -6.85 -3.01 2.53
C GLY A 121 -7.25 -1.82 1.66
N GLU A 122 -7.51 -1.99 0.36
CA GLU A 122 -7.96 -0.93 -0.55
C GLU A 122 -9.27 -0.29 -0.09
N PHE A 123 -10.14 -1.06 0.56
CA PHE A 123 -11.38 -0.53 1.15
C PHE A 123 -11.11 0.44 2.31
N ALA A 124 -10.12 0.16 3.15
CA ALA A 124 -9.68 1.09 4.19
C ALA A 124 -8.97 2.32 3.60
N ALA A 125 -8.17 2.12 2.54
CA ALA A 125 -7.51 3.19 1.81
C ALA A 125 -8.49 4.16 1.14
N LEU A 126 -9.61 3.65 0.62
CA LEU A 126 -10.69 4.45 0.04
C LEU A 126 -11.42 5.28 1.10
N ILE A 127 -11.63 4.74 2.31
CA ILE A 127 -12.19 5.51 3.44
C ILE A 127 -11.24 6.62 3.86
N ALA A 128 -9.96 6.29 4.11
CA ALA A 128 -8.94 7.26 4.47
C ALA A 128 -8.78 8.35 3.40
N GLY A 129 -8.87 7.96 2.12
CA GLY A 129 -8.84 8.87 0.97
C GLY A 129 -10.14 9.66 0.76
N GLY A 130 -11.22 9.39 1.49
CA GLY A 130 -12.49 10.10 1.39
C GLY A 130 -13.37 9.74 0.19
N TYR A 131 -13.18 8.56 -0.40
CA TYR A 131 -13.97 8.08 -1.55
C TYR A 131 -15.25 7.34 -1.15
N ILE A 132 -15.28 6.77 0.05
CA ILE A 132 -16.41 5.97 0.54
C ILE A 132 -16.54 6.15 2.05
N SER A 133 -17.78 6.13 2.56
CA SER A 133 -18.03 6.13 4.00
C SER A 133 -17.61 4.79 4.64
N PHE A 134 -17.50 4.78 5.96
CA PHE A 134 -17.16 3.56 6.68
C PHE A 134 -18.27 2.52 6.58
N GLU A 135 -19.53 2.91 6.75
CA GLU A 135 -20.68 2.01 6.76
C GLU A 135 -20.90 1.35 5.40
N ASP A 136 -20.82 2.12 4.32
CA ASP A 136 -20.91 1.58 2.96
C ASP A 136 -19.77 0.62 2.66
N SER A 137 -18.54 1.00 3.02
CA SER A 137 -17.37 0.17 2.80
C SER A 137 -17.42 -1.12 3.62
N LEU A 138 -17.87 -1.06 4.88
CA LEU A 138 -18.04 -2.23 5.74
C LEU A 138 -19.11 -3.19 5.18
N TYR A 139 -20.22 -2.64 4.68
CA TYR A 139 -21.25 -3.42 3.99
C TYR A 139 -20.71 -4.06 2.70
N LEU A 140 -19.99 -3.31 1.86
CA LEU A 140 -19.37 -3.82 0.65
C LEU A 140 -18.39 -4.96 0.95
N VAL A 141 -17.52 -4.78 1.95
CA VAL A 141 -16.55 -5.80 2.37
C VAL A 141 -17.27 -7.06 2.87
N HIS A 142 -18.32 -6.91 3.67
CA HIS A 142 -19.11 -8.06 4.13
C HIS A 142 -19.72 -8.84 2.96
N MET A 143 -20.31 -8.13 2.00
CA MET A 143 -20.92 -8.75 0.82
C MET A 143 -19.87 -9.37 -0.13
N ARG A 144 -18.73 -8.71 -0.32
CA ARG A 144 -17.57 -9.23 -1.05
C ARG A 144 -17.11 -10.55 -0.45
N ALA A 145 -16.90 -10.57 0.87
CA ALA A 145 -16.42 -11.73 1.59
C ALA A 145 -17.39 -12.92 1.46
N ARG A 146 -18.70 -12.67 1.56
CA ARG A 146 -19.74 -13.69 1.33
C ARG A 146 -19.73 -14.21 -0.10
N ALA A 147 -19.65 -13.33 -1.09
CA ALA A 147 -19.63 -13.74 -2.49
C ALA A 147 -18.39 -14.58 -2.85
N MET A 148 -17.22 -14.22 -2.32
CA MET A 148 -15.98 -14.99 -2.52
C MET A 148 -16.00 -16.34 -1.81
N SER A 149 -16.52 -16.38 -0.58
CA SER A 149 -16.71 -17.63 0.17
C SER A 149 -17.67 -18.57 -0.56
N GLU A 150 -18.80 -18.03 -1.05
CA GLU A 150 -19.77 -18.75 -1.85
C GLU A 150 -19.17 -19.33 -3.13
N ALA A 151 -18.41 -18.51 -3.86
CA ALA A 151 -17.76 -18.95 -5.10
C ALA A 151 -16.78 -20.11 -4.86
N THR A 152 -16.02 -20.03 -3.76
CA THR A 152 -15.14 -21.12 -3.33
C THR A 152 -15.93 -22.39 -3.00
N ARG A 153 -16.99 -22.26 -2.20
CA ARG A 153 -17.82 -23.39 -1.79
C ARG A 153 -18.43 -24.10 -3.01
N ARG A 154 -18.94 -23.35 -3.99
CA ARG A 154 -19.46 -23.91 -5.25
C ARG A 154 -18.38 -24.66 -6.02
N ALA A 155 -17.18 -24.08 -6.16
CA ALA A 155 -16.07 -24.78 -6.81
C ALA A 155 -15.74 -26.12 -6.13
N VAL A 156 -15.75 -26.17 -4.79
CA VAL A 156 -15.56 -27.42 -4.03
C VAL A 156 -16.72 -28.39 -4.24
N THR A 157 -17.96 -27.93 -4.19
CA THR A 157 -19.14 -28.80 -4.36
C THR A 157 -19.22 -29.39 -5.77
N ASP A 158 -18.97 -28.58 -6.79
CA ASP A 158 -19.19 -28.94 -8.20
C ASP A 158 -18.00 -29.73 -8.78
N TYR A 159 -16.77 -29.44 -8.34
CA TYR A 159 -15.55 -30.01 -8.92
C TYR A 159 -14.66 -30.77 -7.93
N GLY A 160 -15.00 -30.77 -6.64
CA GLY A 160 -14.17 -31.37 -5.59
C GLY A 160 -12.83 -30.65 -5.41
N GLY A 161 -11.94 -31.30 -4.65
CA GLY A 161 -10.56 -30.84 -4.43
C GLY A 161 -10.41 -29.78 -3.33
N GLU A 162 -9.16 -29.39 -3.12
CA GLU A 162 -8.76 -28.38 -2.15
C GLU A 162 -8.32 -27.12 -2.88
N TYR A 163 -8.83 -25.96 -2.46
CA TYR A 163 -8.48 -24.66 -3.02
C TYR A 163 -7.79 -23.78 -1.99
N GLY A 164 -7.05 -22.79 -2.46
CA GLY A 164 -6.44 -21.80 -1.58
C GLY A 164 -5.34 -21.04 -2.29
N MET A 165 -4.37 -20.59 -1.48
CA MET A 165 -3.27 -19.75 -1.94
C MET A 165 -1.91 -20.24 -1.45
N ILE A 166 -0.88 -20.11 -2.29
CA ILE A 166 0.51 -20.46 -1.96
C ILE A 166 1.41 -19.28 -2.34
N ALA A 167 2.12 -18.74 -1.35
CA ALA A 167 3.19 -17.79 -1.60
C ALA A 167 4.40 -18.51 -2.18
N VAL A 168 4.94 -17.96 -3.26
CA VAL A 168 6.14 -18.46 -3.94
C VAL A 168 7.23 -17.40 -3.83
N ILE A 169 8.31 -17.77 -3.15
CA ILE A 169 9.46 -16.91 -2.87
C ILE A 169 10.66 -17.42 -3.68
N THR A 170 11.35 -16.52 -4.35
CA THR A 170 12.54 -16.78 -5.16
C THR A 170 13.62 -15.75 -4.85
N GLU A 171 14.77 -15.78 -5.52
CA GLU A 171 15.71 -14.66 -5.50
C GLU A 171 15.26 -13.60 -6.54
N PRO A 172 15.51 -12.30 -6.28
CA PRO A 172 15.01 -11.22 -7.14
C PRO A 172 15.31 -11.36 -8.65
N PRO A 173 16.51 -11.80 -9.08
CA PRO A 173 16.81 -11.96 -10.51
C PRO A 173 15.89 -12.95 -11.24
N TYR A 174 15.38 -13.95 -10.54
CA TYR A 174 14.59 -15.03 -11.15
C TYR A 174 13.09 -14.75 -11.21
N LEU A 175 12.58 -13.75 -10.48
CA LEU A 175 11.13 -13.50 -10.39
C LEU A 175 10.49 -13.27 -11.76
N LYS A 176 11.12 -12.47 -12.63
CA LYS A 176 10.59 -12.20 -13.96
C LYS A 176 10.48 -13.49 -14.80
N SER A 177 11.50 -14.34 -14.73
CA SER A 177 11.52 -15.63 -15.43
C SER A 177 10.46 -16.58 -14.87
N LEU A 178 10.31 -16.61 -13.55
CA LEU A 178 9.29 -17.38 -12.84
C LEU A 178 7.87 -16.96 -13.27
N ILE A 179 7.56 -15.66 -13.23
CA ILE A 179 6.26 -15.12 -13.67
C ILE A 179 6.00 -15.50 -15.13
N LYS A 180 6.97 -15.29 -16.02
CA LYS A 180 6.83 -15.64 -17.45
C LYS A 180 6.59 -17.13 -17.66
N THR A 181 7.28 -17.99 -16.90
CA THR A 181 7.13 -19.44 -16.97
C THR A 181 5.75 -19.86 -16.50
N ILE A 182 5.31 -19.36 -15.34
CA ILE A 182 3.97 -19.60 -14.82
C ILE A 182 2.92 -19.11 -15.80
N GLN A 183 3.07 -17.91 -16.37
CA GLN A 183 2.21 -17.41 -17.43
C GLN A 183 2.27 -18.25 -18.71
N GLY A 184 3.35 -18.96 -19.01
CA GLY A 184 3.40 -19.93 -20.10
C GLY A 184 2.60 -21.20 -19.81
N PHE A 185 2.59 -21.65 -18.54
CA PHE A 185 1.78 -22.78 -18.11
C PHE A 185 0.29 -22.40 -17.92
N VAL A 186 0.02 -21.18 -17.47
CA VAL A 186 -1.30 -20.65 -17.06
C VAL A 186 -1.97 -19.79 -18.15
N GLY A 187 -1.21 -19.19 -19.06
CA GLY A 187 -1.70 -18.42 -20.22
C GLY A 187 -2.11 -19.33 -21.40
N PRO A 188 -2.80 -18.80 -22.43
CA PRO A 188 -3.49 -19.59 -23.44
C PRO A 188 -2.58 -20.65 -24.07
N THR A 189 -3.12 -21.87 -24.17
CA THR A 189 -2.46 -23.00 -24.83
C THR A 189 -2.24 -22.63 -26.30
N ARG A 190 -1.11 -23.07 -26.87
CA ARG A 190 -0.59 -22.67 -28.19
C ARG A 190 -1.66 -22.49 -29.28
N ALA A 191 -1.42 -21.51 -30.16
CA ALA A 191 -2.16 -21.27 -31.40
C ALA A 191 -2.33 -22.59 -32.20
N GLY A 192 -3.57 -23.07 -32.31
CA GLY A 192 -3.91 -24.30 -33.02
C GLY A 192 -5.25 -24.92 -32.59
N ASP A 193 -5.67 -24.72 -31.33
CA ASP A 193 -6.99 -25.16 -30.86
C ASP A 193 -7.97 -23.98 -30.95
N GLU A 194 -9.10 -24.20 -31.62
CA GLU A 194 -10.17 -23.21 -31.74
C GLU A 194 -10.68 -22.78 -30.35
N ALA A 195 -10.40 -21.52 -30.00
CA ALA A 195 -11.20 -20.64 -29.14
C ALA A 195 -11.87 -21.24 -27.89
N SER A 196 -11.16 -22.00 -27.05
CA SER A 196 -11.50 -22.06 -25.62
C SER A 196 -10.71 -20.99 -24.89
N THR A 197 -11.40 -19.95 -24.43
CA THR A 197 -10.79 -19.02 -23.47
C THR A 197 -10.58 -19.80 -22.18
N ARG A 198 -9.46 -19.65 -21.48
CA ARG A 198 -9.23 -20.43 -20.24
C ARG A 198 -10.21 -20.11 -19.10
N GLU A 199 -11.07 -19.10 -19.27
CA GLU A 199 -12.29 -18.93 -18.45
C GLU A 199 -13.22 -20.15 -18.53
N ASP A 200 -13.11 -20.93 -19.60
CA ASP A 200 -13.87 -22.16 -19.87
C ASP A 200 -13.25 -23.41 -19.21
N LEU A 201 -12.02 -23.31 -18.67
CA LEU A 201 -11.44 -24.43 -17.90
C LEU A 201 -12.21 -24.61 -16.59
N PRO A 202 -12.46 -25.84 -16.15
CA PRO A 202 -13.10 -26.07 -14.86
C PRO A 202 -12.23 -25.51 -13.72
N PRO A 203 -12.82 -24.92 -12.66
CA PRO A 203 -12.11 -24.35 -11.51
C PRO A 203 -10.95 -25.20 -10.95
N ILE A 204 -11.12 -26.53 -10.92
CA ILE A 204 -10.12 -27.47 -10.41
C ILE A 204 -8.81 -27.48 -11.23
N GLU A 205 -8.85 -27.06 -12.50
CA GLU A 205 -7.68 -26.97 -13.38
C GLU A 205 -7.03 -25.58 -13.38
N GLN A 206 -7.66 -24.60 -12.73
CA GLN A 206 -7.22 -23.22 -12.77
C GLN A 206 -6.17 -22.92 -11.69
N VAL A 207 -5.17 -22.16 -12.10
CA VAL A 207 -4.19 -21.48 -11.23
C VAL A 207 -4.04 -20.06 -11.75
N SER A 208 -3.83 -19.10 -10.87
CA SER A 208 -3.60 -17.69 -11.23
C SER A 208 -2.50 -17.09 -10.38
N ILE A 209 -1.82 -16.07 -10.91
CA ILE A 209 -0.97 -15.21 -10.10
C ILE A 209 -1.89 -14.21 -9.40
N ALA A 210 -2.21 -14.47 -8.15
CA ALA A 210 -3.10 -13.63 -7.35
C ALA A 210 -2.45 -12.31 -6.92
N ASN A 211 -1.15 -12.35 -6.58
CA ASN A 211 -0.45 -11.18 -6.08
C ASN A 211 0.98 -11.14 -6.61
N ILE A 212 1.45 -9.93 -6.91
CA ILE A 212 2.86 -9.60 -7.09
C ILE A 212 3.25 -8.70 -5.92
N ASN A 213 3.78 -9.31 -4.85
CA ASN A 213 3.94 -8.66 -3.55
C ASN A 213 5.27 -7.90 -3.40
N SER A 214 6.34 -8.39 -4.03
CA SER A 214 7.66 -7.75 -3.97
C SER A 214 8.53 -8.26 -5.12
N GLN A 215 9.73 -7.71 -5.26
CA GLN A 215 10.74 -8.14 -6.23
C GLN A 215 11.11 -9.64 -6.19
N ASN A 216 10.67 -10.38 -5.17
CA ASN A 216 10.97 -11.80 -5.06
C ASN A 216 9.84 -12.65 -4.46
N GLN A 217 8.61 -12.14 -4.44
CA GLN A 217 7.45 -12.89 -3.93
C GLN A 217 6.21 -12.65 -4.79
N ILE A 218 5.60 -13.75 -5.21
CA ILE A 218 4.24 -13.79 -5.77
C ILE A 218 3.36 -14.72 -4.93
N VAL A 219 2.06 -14.66 -5.15
CA VAL A 219 1.10 -15.62 -4.61
C VAL A 219 0.36 -16.28 -5.75
N LEU A 220 0.26 -17.60 -5.70
CA LEU A 220 -0.56 -18.41 -6.59
C LEU A 220 -1.88 -18.76 -5.91
N SER A 221 -2.98 -18.72 -6.65
CA SER A 221 -4.32 -19.06 -6.18
C SER A 221 -5.01 -20.04 -7.12
N GLY A 222 -5.79 -20.97 -6.59
CA GLY A 222 -6.53 -21.96 -7.37
C GLY A 222 -6.58 -23.31 -6.66
N SER A 223 -6.64 -24.39 -7.43
CA SER A 223 -6.52 -25.76 -6.92
C SER A 223 -5.14 -25.99 -6.31
N ILE A 224 -5.08 -26.43 -5.05
CA ILE A 224 -3.83 -26.69 -4.33
C ILE A 224 -3.02 -27.79 -5.04
N GLU A 225 -3.68 -28.82 -5.54
CA GLU A 225 -3.05 -29.88 -6.32
C GLU A 225 -2.39 -29.30 -7.59
N ARG A 226 -3.12 -28.49 -8.34
CA ARG A 226 -2.63 -27.89 -9.58
C ARG A 226 -1.48 -26.92 -9.32
N ILE A 227 -1.53 -26.13 -8.24
CA ILE A 227 -0.44 -25.27 -7.83
C ILE A 227 0.82 -26.10 -7.50
N ARG A 228 0.68 -27.22 -6.76
CA ARG A 228 1.81 -28.11 -6.44
C ARG A 228 2.43 -28.70 -7.69
N MET A 229 1.62 -29.16 -8.64
CA MET A 229 2.11 -29.64 -9.95
C MET A 229 2.87 -28.55 -10.69
N LEU A 230 2.33 -27.33 -10.74
CA LEU A 230 2.99 -26.20 -11.40
C LEU A 230 4.36 -25.89 -10.77
N ILE A 231 4.44 -25.86 -9.43
CA ILE A 231 5.69 -25.60 -8.72
C ILE A 231 6.71 -26.72 -9.00
N ALA A 232 6.27 -27.99 -9.06
CA ALA A 232 7.15 -29.10 -9.42
C ALA A 232 7.74 -28.96 -10.83
N HIS A 233 6.93 -28.56 -11.82
CA HIS A 233 7.41 -28.27 -13.17
C HIS A 233 8.39 -27.10 -13.20
N VAL A 234 8.06 -26.01 -12.51
CA VAL A 234 8.94 -24.84 -12.40
C VAL A 234 10.33 -25.23 -11.87
N ARG A 235 10.40 -26.08 -10.84
CA ARG A 235 11.66 -26.60 -10.28
C ARG A 235 12.47 -27.40 -11.30
N GLN A 236 11.80 -28.25 -12.09
CA GLN A 236 12.45 -29.08 -13.10
C GLN A 236 13.02 -28.24 -14.26
N PHE A 237 12.29 -27.22 -14.73
CA PHE A 237 12.64 -26.48 -15.94
C PHE A 237 13.53 -25.24 -15.71
N LEU A 238 13.43 -24.57 -14.56
CA LEU A 238 14.18 -23.33 -14.31
C LEU A 238 15.51 -23.53 -13.58
N GLY A 239 15.81 -24.75 -13.10
CA GLY A 239 17.04 -25.03 -12.35
C GLY A 239 17.19 -24.22 -11.04
N HIS A 240 16.12 -23.54 -10.61
CA HIS A 240 16.03 -22.79 -9.37
C HIS A 240 14.83 -23.34 -8.58
N ASP A 241 15.01 -23.56 -7.29
CA ASP A 241 13.97 -24.05 -6.39
C ASP A 241 13.31 -22.89 -5.61
N PRO A 242 12.13 -22.39 -6.04
CA PRO A 242 11.42 -21.42 -5.24
C PRO A 242 10.83 -22.05 -3.99
N ARG A 243 10.94 -21.34 -2.86
CA ARG A 243 10.27 -21.70 -1.63
C ARG A 243 8.78 -21.45 -1.77
N ALA A 244 7.98 -22.48 -1.53
CA ALA A 244 6.52 -22.41 -1.53
C ALA A 244 5.97 -22.52 -0.11
N VAL A 245 5.07 -21.61 0.27
CA VAL A 245 4.43 -21.58 1.59
C VAL A 245 2.92 -21.44 1.41
N ARG A 246 2.15 -22.42 1.89
CA ARG A 246 0.69 -22.33 1.89
C ARG A 246 0.24 -21.22 2.84
N LEU A 247 -0.67 -20.38 2.37
CA LEU A 247 -1.26 -19.31 3.16
C LEU A 247 -2.46 -19.83 3.95
N ASN A 248 -2.73 -19.20 5.10
CA ASN A 248 -3.92 -19.47 5.92
C ASN A 248 -5.16 -18.81 5.29
N SER A 249 -5.54 -19.29 4.11
CA SER A 249 -6.72 -18.87 3.37
C SER A 249 -7.26 -20.07 2.59
N ASP A 250 -8.52 -20.40 2.86
CA ASP A 250 -9.22 -21.51 2.23
C ASP A 250 -9.90 -21.12 0.91
N SER A 251 -9.69 -19.89 0.45
CA SER A 251 -10.31 -19.34 -0.75
C SER A 251 -9.23 -18.94 -1.78
N PRO A 252 -9.40 -19.29 -3.07
CA PRO A 252 -8.46 -18.94 -4.13
C PRO A 252 -8.72 -17.49 -4.62
N PHE A 253 -8.45 -16.50 -3.77
CA PHE A 253 -8.67 -15.09 -4.11
C PHE A 253 -7.87 -14.66 -5.34
N HIS A 254 -8.38 -13.68 -6.09
CA HIS A 254 -7.73 -13.14 -7.30
C HIS A 254 -7.48 -14.23 -8.36
N SER A 255 -8.52 -15.03 -8.59
CA SER A 255 -8.58 -16.05 -9.64
C SER A 255 -9.94 -16.01 -10.35
N PRO A 256 -10.08 -16.63 -11.54
CA PRO A 256 -11.36 -16.65 -12.26
C PRO A 256 -12.51 -17.31 -11.48
N ILE A 257 -12.21 -18.15 -10.47
CA ILE A 257 -13.20 -18.69 -9.53
C ILE A 257 -13.97 -17.55 -8.83
N MET A 258 -13.36 -16.38 -8.64
CA MET A 258 -13.98 -15.22 -8.01
C MET A 258 -14.86 -14.37 -8.94
N LYS A 259 -15.04 -14.74 -10.21
CA LYS A 259 -15.90 -14.01 -11.17
C LYS A 259 -17.32 -13.71 -10.64
N PRO A 260 -18.00 -14.61 -9.91
CA PRO A 260 -19.29 -14.29 -9.30
C PRO A 260 -19.23 -13.11 -8.30
N ALA A 261 -18.12 -12.96 -7.56
CA ALA A 261 -17.93 -11.85 -6.62
C ALA A 261 -17.76 -10.50 -7.34
N VAL A 262 -17.13 -10.49 -8.52
CA VAL A 262 -17.01 -9.29 -9.37
C VAL A 262 -18.41 -8.78 -9.75
N SER A 263 -19.31 -9.67 -10.20
CA SER A 263 -20.69 -9.31 -10.54
C SER A 263 -21.47 -8.76 -9.34
N VAL A 264 -21.29 -9.34 -8.16
CA VAL A 264 -21.89 -8.82 -6.91
C VAL A 264 -21.36 -7.42 -6.63
N MET A 265 -20.05 -7.20 -6.71
CA MET A 265 -19.44 -5.89 -6.45
C MET A 265 -19.90 -4.82 -7.44
N HIS A 266 -19.94 -5.10 -8.74
CA HIS A 266 -20.48 -4.15 -9.71
C HIS A 266 -21.91 -3.73 -9.39
N LYS A 267 -22.77 -4.71 -9.04
CA LYS A 267 -24.14 -4.43 -8.65
C LYS A 267 -24.19 -3.50 -7.45
N LEU A 268 -23.44 -3.80 -6.39
CA LEU A 268 -23.45 -3.00 -5.16
C LEU A 268 -22.87 -1.59 -5.38
N LEU A 269 -21.78 -1.48 -6.14
CA LEU A 269 -21.14 -0.20 -6.46
C LEU A 269 -22.00 0.69 -7.37
N SER A 270 -23.00 0.13 -8.05
CA SER A 270 -23.99 0.91 -8.81
C SER A 270 -25.12 1.50 -7.93
N GLN A 271 -25.20 1.11 -6.66
CA GLN A 271 -26.26 1.55 -5.75
C GLN A 271 -25.94 2.91 -5.10
N LYS A 272 -26.97 3.49 -4.50
CA LYS A 272 -26.86 4.65 -3.63
C LYS A 272 -26.25 4.27 -2.28
N SER A 273 -25.70 5.27 -1.58
CA SER A 273 -25.15 5.10 -0.24
C SER A 273 -26.22 4.62 0.74
N ARG A 274 -25.79 3.76 1.68
CA ARG A 274 -26.58 3.26 2.82
C ARG A 274 -26.26 4.03 4.11
N THR A 275 -25.28 4.93 4.08
CA THR A 275 -24.95 5.79 5.22
C THR A 275 -26.11 6.77 5.50
N PRO A 276 -26.56 6.88 6.77
CA PRO A 276 -27.58 7.84 7.16
C PRO A 276 -27.27 9.28 6.72
N GLY A 277 -28.23 9.93 6.05
CA GLY A 277 -28.09 11.28 5.52
C GLY A 277 -27.40 11.38 4.15
N ARG A 278 -27.05 10.25 3.52
CA ARG A 278 -26.45 10.17 2.18
C ARG A 278 -27.23 9.27 1.24
N GLU A 279 -28.48 8.95 1.54
CA GLU A 279 -29.30 7.96 0.83
C GLU A 279 -29.57 8.33 -0.64
N ASP A 280 -29.54 9.63 -0.97
CA ASP A 280 -29.68 10.14 -2.34
C ASP A 280 -28.34 10.24 -3.10
N GLU A 281 -27.22 10.02 -2.41
CA GLU A 281 -25.88 10.10 -2.97
C GLU A 281 -25.38 8.77 -3.52
N ASP A 282 -24.42 8.86 -4.45
CA ASP A 282 -23.69 7.68 -4.91
C ASP A 282 -22.83 7.10 -3.78
N ILE A 283 -22.71 5.77 -3.72
CA ILE A 283 -21.83 5.10 -2.75
C ILE A 283 -20.36 5.55 -2.85
N ILE A 284 -19.94 6.01 -4.04
CA ILE A 284 -18.61 6.57 -4.28
C ILE A 284 -18.67 8.10 -4.41
N THR A 285 -17.91 8.77 -3.55
CA THR A 285 -17.51 10.17 -3.65
C THR A 285 -16.31 10.28 -4.59
N PHE A 286 -16.34 11.21 -5.54
CA PHE A 286 -15.21 11.48 -6.42
C PHE A 286 -15.16 12.97 -6.81
N PRO A 287 -13.97 13.61 -6.81
CA PRO A 287 -12.69 13.08 -6.34
C PRO A 287 -12.70 12.85 -4.82
N GLY A 288 -11.80 11.99 -4.33
CA GLY A 288 -11.53 11.87 -2.90
C GLY A 288 -10.69 13.05 -2.39
N ARG A 289 -10.41 13.06 -1.09
CA ARG A 289 -9.53 14.03 -0.43
C ARG A 289 -8.05 13.80 -0.76
N LEU A 290 -7.65 12.55 -0.91
CA LEU A 290 -6.29 12.15 -1.30
C LEU A 290 -6.33 11.18 -2.48
N PRO A 291 -5.36 11.20 -3.41
CA PRO A 291 -5.23 10.15 -4.42
C PRO A 291 -5.08 8.75 -3.80
N CYS A 292 -5.86 7.79 -4.31
CA CYS A 292 -5.80 6.39 -3.88
C CYS A 292 -5.28 5.51 -5.02
N ILE A 293 -4.31 4.63 -4.73
CA ILE A 293 -3.71 3.72 -5.71
C ILE A 293 -4.51 2.44 -5.82
N SER A 294 -4.89 2.08 -7.05
CA SER A 294 -5.61 0.84 -7.31
C SER A 294 -4.71 -0.39 -7.25
N ASN A 295 -5.24 -1.48 -6.71
CA ASN A 295 -4.58 -2.79 -6.74
C ASN A 295 -4.45 -3.39 -8.13
N VAL A 296 -5.33 -3.05 -9.07
CA VAL A 296 -5.41 -3.73 -10.37
C VAL A 296 -4.39 -3.18 -11.36
N ASN A 297 -4.22 -1.86 -11.41
CA ASN A 297 -3.33 -1.20 -12.37
C ASN A 297 -2.13 -0.47 -11.74
N ALA A 298 -2.02 -0.46 -10.40
CA ALA A 298 -0.96 0.26 -9.67
C ALA A 298 -0.85 1.76 -10.00
N ARG A 299 -2.00 2.41 -10.24
CA ARG A 299 -2.12 3.84 -10.53
C ARG A 299 -3.30 4.44 -9.78
N GLU A 300 -3.32 5.77 -9.71
CA GLU A 300 -4.40 6.54 -9.11
C GLU A 300 -5.71 6.36 -9.88
N PHE A 301 -6.84 6.33 -9.17
CA PHE A 301 -8.16 6.37 -9.81
C PHE A 301 -8.37 7.70 -10.55
N GLN A 302 -8.75 7.63 -11.82
CA GLN A 302 -8.92 8.80 -12.69
C GLN A 302 -10.38 9.27 -12.80
N SER A 303 -11.35 8.39 -12.50
CA SER A 303 -12.77 8.73 -12.48
C SER A 303 -13.55 7.85 -11.51
N LYS A 304 -14.79 8.25 -11.20
CA LYS A 304 -15.74 7.46 -10.40
C LYS A 304 -16.02 6.10 -11.05
N GLU A 305 -16.25 6.09 -12.37
CA GLU A 305 -16.58 4.89 -13.14
C GLU A 305 -15.41 3.91 -13.16
N GLN A 306 -14.19 4.44 -13.35
CA GLN A 306 -12.98 3.64 -13.31
C GLN A 306 -12.74 3.06 -11.91
N LEU A 307 -12.99 3.82 -10.84
CA LEU A 307 -12.90 3.33 -9.47
C LEU A 307 -13.85 2.17 -9.24
N LYS A 308 -15.13 2.31 -9.61
CA LYS A 308 -16.13 1.24 -9.44
C LYS A 308 -15.75 -0.02 -10.23
N ASP A 309 -15.27 0.14 -11.45
CA ASP A 309 -14.82 -0.96 -12.29
C ASP A 309 -13.62 -1.69 -11.70
N LEU A 310 -12.53 -0.97 -11.41
CA LEU A 310 -11.30 -1.55 -10.86
C LEU A 310 -11.53 -2.20 -9.48
N LEU A 311 -12.34 -1.58 -8.62
CA LEU A 311 -12.64 -2.12 -7.28
C LEU A 311 -13.48 -3.41 -7.35
N ALA A 312 -14.37 -3.55 -8.34
CA ALA A 312 -15.07 -4.81 -8.58
C ALA A 312 -14.11 -5.88 -9.12
N ARG A 313 -13.30 -5.52 -10.13
CA ARG A 313 -12.31 -6.42 -10.73
C ARG A 313 -11.21 -6.86 -9.77
N SER A 314 -10.94 -6.11 -8.71
CA SER A 314 -9.99 -6.49 -7.64
C SER A 314 -10.43 -7.71 -6.80
N CYS A 315 -11.59 -8.32 -7.08
CA CYS A 315 -11.91 -9.65 -6.54
C CYS A 315 -11.22 -10.79 -7.31
N LEU A 316 -10.91 -10.55 -8.59
CA LEU A 316 -10.46 -11.54 -9.56
C LEU A 316 -9.05 -11.25 -10.08
N GLU A 317 -8.70 -9.99 -10.31
CA GLU A 317 -7.45 -9.64 -10.96
C GLU A 317 -6.25 -9.59 -10.01
N THR A 318 -5.07 -9.79 -10.58
CA THR A 318 -3.81 -9.78 -9.85
C THR A 318 -3.60 -8.48 -9.09
N VAL A 319 -3.32 -8.58 -7.79
CA VAL A 319 -2.91 -7.44 -6.96
C VAL A 319 -1.49 -7.04 -7.30
N GLN A 320 -1.34 -5.86 -7.89
CA GLN A 320 -0.09 -5.24 -8.35
C GLN A 320 0.68 -4.50 -7.24
N TRP A 321 0.74 -5.08 -6.02
CA TRP A 321 1.28 -4.40 -4.84
C TRP A 321 2.71 -3.88 -5.02
N TRP A 322 3.59 -4.71 -5.60
CA TRP A 322 4.98 -4.32 -5.87
C TRP A 322 5.05 -3.13 -6.84
N ASN A 323 4.23 -3.14 -7.88
CA ASN A 323 4.18 -2.04 -8.84
C ASN A 323 3.61 -0.77 -8.22
N SER A 324 2.64 -0.88 -7.29
CA SER A 324 2.11 0.27 -6.54
C SER A 324 3.19 0.92 -5.68
N ILE A 325 3.97 0.12 -4.94
CA ILE A 325 5.09 0.65 -4.14
C ILE A 325 6.14 1.29 -5.05
N ARG A 326 6.52 0.64 -6.15
CA ARG A 326 7.52 1.17 -7.09
C ARG A 326 7.08 2.46 -7.76
N TYR A 327 5.82 2.56 -8.17
CA TYR A 327 5.27 3.80 -8.70
C TYR A 327 5.41 4.94 -7.69
N LEU A 328 4.95 4.71 -6.47
CA LEU A 328 4.98 5.70 -5.40
C LEU A 328 6.42 6.09 -5.00
N ASP A 329 7.34 5.12 -4.88
CA ASP A 329 8.73 5.37 -4.48
C ASP A 329 9.59 5.99 -5.60
N GLN A 330 9.50 5.43 -6.81
CA GLN A 330 10.41 5.73 -7.92
C GLN A 330 9.91 6.89 -8.78
N GLU A 331 8.61 7.02 -9.00
CA GLU A 331 8.01 8.05 -9.85
C GLU A 331 7.47 9.21 -9.01
N VAL A 332 6.63 8.93 -8.01
CA VAL A 332 6.00 9.96 -7.17
C VAL A 332 6.96 10.53 -6.11
N LYS A 333 8.00 9.76 -5.75
CA LYS A 333 9.00 10.07 -4.71
C LYS A 333 8.41 10.15 -3.30
N ILE A 334 7.58 9.17 -2.92
CA ILE A 334 7.21 8.94 -1.53
C ILE A 334 8.45 8.54 -0.73
N ARG A 335 8.59 9.11 0.47
CA ARG A 335 9.73 8.84 1.37
C ARG A 335 9.29 8.31 2.72
N ARG A 336 8.07 8.65 3.14
CA ARG A 336 7.50 8.23 4.40
C ARG A 336 6.30 7.32 4.17
N TRP A 337 6.24 6.22 4.89
CA TRP A 337 5.21 5.19 4.74
C TRP A 337 4.67 4.85 6.12
N VAL A 338 3.36 4.92 6.31
CA VAL A 338 2.73 4.57 7.58
C VAL A 338 1.65 3.54 7.35
N GLY A 339 1.84 2.36 7.93
CA GLY A 339 0.86 1.29 7.94
C GLY A 339 -0.14 1.48 9.07
N ILE A 340 -1.44 1.37 8.80
CA ILE A 340 -2.46 1.36 9.86
C ILE A 340 -3.28 0.09 9.73
N GLY A 341 -3.32 -0.71 10.80
CA GLY A 341 -4.08 -1.95 10.85
C GLY A 341 -3.37 -3.07 11.60
N PRO A 342 -4.01 -4.24 11.74
CA PRO A 342 -3.44 -5.35 12.48
C PRO A 342 -2.23 -5.96 11.75
N GLY A 343 -1.19 -6.31 12.52
CA GLY A 343 -0.03 -7.07 12.07
C GLY A 343 0.98 -6.30 11.22
N TYR A 344 2.18 -6.88 11.08
CA TYR A 344 3.33 -6.21 10.46
C TYR A 344 3.61 -6.61 9.00
N VAL A 345 2.74 -7.43 8.39
CA VAL A 345 2.98 -7.98 7.04
C VAL A 345 3.10 -6.85 6.00
N GLY A 346 2.18 -5.89 6.01
CA GLY A 346 2.20 -4.75 5.09
C GLY A 346 3.49 -3.92 5.24
N ARG A 347 3.87 -3.60 6.49
CA ARG A 347 5.11 -2.88 6.80
C ARG A 347 6.34 -3.61 6.28
N ASN A 348 6.42 -4.91 6.50
CA ASN A 348 7.55 -5.72 6.05
C ASN A 348 7.62 -5.79 4.52
N LEU A 349 6.49 -5.86 3.81
CA LEU A 349 6.45 -5.83 2.35
C LEU A 349 6.92 -4.49 1.78
N VAL A 350 6.43 -3.38 2.35
CA VAL A 350 6.85 -2.02 1.95
C VAL A 350 8.34 -1.83 2.23
N GLY A 351 8.78 -2.11 3.46
CA GLY A 351 10.17 -1.93 3.88
C GLY A 351 11.17 -2.83 3.15
N LYS A 352 10.74 -3.97 2.60
CA LYS A 352 11.59 -4.79 1.73
C LYS A 352 11.91 -4.12 0.39
N GLU A 353 11.00 -3.28 -0.12
CA GLU A 353 11.16 -2.59 -1.39
C GLU A 353 11.89 -1.25 -1.22
N VAL A 354 11.48 -0.45 -0.24
CA VAL A 354 12.01 0.92 -0.05
C VAL A 354 13.11 1.02 1.01
N GLY A 355 13.41 -0.10 1.68
CA GLY A 355 14.29 -0.18 2.85
C GLY A 355 13.54 0.12 4.16
N MET A 356 13.82 -0.66 5.21
CA MET A 356 13.39 -0.36 6.58
C MET A 356 14.19 0.85 7.10
N ARG A 357 13.76 2.06 6.76
CA ARG A 357 14.38 3.27 7.31
C ARG A 357 13.75 3.59 8.65
N GLY A 358 14.55 3.47 9.70
CA GLY A 358 14.31 4.03 11.02
C GLY A 358 15.53 4.87 11.40
N LYS A 359 15.31 6.17 11.65
CA LYS A 359 16.30 7.14 12.16
C LYS A 359 17.56 7.44 11.33
N ASP A 360 17.62 7.10 10.04
CA ASP A 360 18.55 7.79 9.14
C ASP A 360 17.98 9.17 8.80
N MET A 361 18.12 10.10 9.76
CA MET A 361 17.66 11.51 9.67
C MET A 361 18.24 12.25 8.45
N VAL A 362 19.30 11.72 7.84
CA VAL A 362 19.93 12.32 6.66
C VAL A 362 19.00 12.29 5.44
N LYS A 363 18.05 11.35 5.35
CA LYS A 363 17.21 11.16 4.16
C LYS A 363 15.70 11.39 4.34
N GLY A 364 15.24 11.77 5.53
CA GLY A 364 13.84 12.17 5.78
C GLY A 364 12.78 11.10 5.51
N GLY A 365 13.19 9.84 5.33
CA GLY A 365 12.31 8.74 4.96
C GLY A 365 12.19 7.68 6.04
N GLY A 366 11.09 6.93 6.01
CA GLY A 366 10.84 5.87 6.98
C GLY A 366 9.63 5.02 6.67
N VAL A 367 9.59 3.82 7.27
CA VAL A 367 8.47 2.88 7.17
C VAL A 367 8.02 2.51 8.57
N TRP A 368 6.85 3.01 8.95
CA TRP A 368 6.22 2.80 10.25
C TRP A 368 4.97 1.95 10.11
N ALA A 369 4.51 1.42 11.23
CA ALA A 369 3.16 0.86 11.35
C ALA A 369 2.59 1.16 12.74
N ILE A 370 1.29 1.35 12.81
CA ILE A 370 0.52 1.43 14.05
C ILE A 370 -0.40 0.21 14.07
N THR A 371 0.02 -0.80 14.82
CA THR A 371 -0.65 -2.08 15.02
C THR A 371 -1.09 -2.29 16.47
N ASP A 372 -0.44 -1.57 17.40
CA ASP A 372 -0.69 -1.55 18.83
C ASP A 372 -0.66 -0.10 19.38
N PRO A 373 -1.44 0.25 20.42
CA PRO A 373 -1.42 1.58 21.02
C PRO A 373 -0.04 2.06 21.47
N SER A 374 0.84 1.15 21.90
CA SER A 374 2.20 1.48 22.34
C SER A 374 3.08 2.07 21.23
N GLU A 375 2.72 1.87 19.96
CA GLU A 375 3.48 2.36 18.81
C GLU A 375 3.13 3.80 18.41
N ILE A 376 2.00 4.33 18.89
CA ILE A 376 1.47 5.63 18.45
C ILE A 376 2.50 6.74 18.67
N GLU A 377 3.06 6.83 19.88
CA GLU A 377 4.00 7.90 20.24
C GLU A 377 5.27 7.85 19.36
N GLU A 378 5.81 6.66 19.12
CA GLU A 378 6.99 6.49 18.27
C GLU A 378 6.72 6.93 16.83
N VAL A 379 5.58 6.53 16.27
CA VAL A 379 5.21 6.88 14.90
C VAL A 379 4.97 8.38 14.75
N LEU A 380 4.21 9.00 15.66
CA LEU A 380 3.94 10.44 15.63
C LEU A 380 5.23 11.25 15.77
N ARG A 381 6.10 10.88 16.72
CA ARG A 381 7.42 11.50 16.87
C ARG A 381 8.27 11.33 15.61
N GLY A 382 8.26 10.15 15.00
CA GLY A 382 9.00 9.90 13.75
C GLY A 382 8.52 10.77 12.59
N LEU A 383 7.22 11.01 12.48
CA LEU A 383 6.66 11.94 11.48
C LEU A 383 7.06 13.39 11.77
N GLU A 384 7.06 13.81 13.03
CA GLU A 384 7.47 15.15 13.44
C GLU A 384 8.96 15.41 13.19
N GLU A 385 9.84 14.50 13.62
CA GLU A 385 11.29 14.57 13.43
C GLU A 385 11.68 14.66 11.94
N THR A 386 10.86 14.06 11.06
CA THR A 386 11.13 14.02 9.61
C THR A 386 10.45 15.12 8.81
N ASN A 387 9.60 15.95 9.41
CA ASN A 387 8.85 16.99 8.68
C ASN A 387 9.73 18.06 8.02
N ASN A 388 10.89 18.37 8.60
CA ASN A 388 11.78 19.42 8.09
C ASN A 388 12.97 18.89 7.28
N ILE A 389 13.09 17.57 7.14
CA ILE A 389 14.20 16.97 6.38
C ILE A 389 13.89 17.09 4.89
N LYS A 390 14.77 17.74 4.14
CA LYS A 390 14.65 17.84 2.68
C LYS A 390 15.15 16.54 2.05
N ASP A 391 14.48 16.08 0.99
CA ASP A 391 15.06 15.08 0.10
C ASP A 391 16.39 15.63 -0.44
N GLU A 392 17.51 14.93 -0.18
CA GLU A 392 18.84 15.27 -0.71
C GLU A 392 18.93 15.10 -2.24
N ASP A 393 17.85 14.71 -2.91
CA ASP A 393 17.71 14.81 -4.36
C ASP A 393 17.49 16.28 -4.76
N GLY A 394 18.49 17.12 -4.48
CA GLY A 394 18.60 18.45 -5.06
C GLY A 394 18.49 18.35 -6.57
N THR A 395 17.87 19.36 -7.16
CA THR A 395 17.76 19.51 -8.61
C THR A 395 19.14 19.35 -9.27
N GLU A 396 19.18 18.91 -10.53
CA GLU A 396 20.46 18.75 -11.24
C GLU A 396 21.30 20.04 -11.25
N ALA A 397 20.64 21.20 -11.14
CA ALA A 397 21.26 22.50 -10.91
C ALA A 397 21.96 22.60 -9.54
N GLU A 398 21.29 22.20 -8.45
CA GLU A 398 21.86 22.21 -7.10
C GLU A 398 22.99 21.18 -6.95
N ARG A 399 22.93 20.04 -7.66
CA ARG A 399 24.04 19.07 -7.72
C ARG A 399 25.26 19.65 -8.43
N LYS A 400 25.06 20.33 -9.57
CA LYS A 400 26.14 21.03 -10.28
C LYS A 400 26.75 22.14 -9.43
N GLU A 401 25.93 22.92 -8.73
CA GLU A 401 26.41 23.99 -7.86
C GLU A 401 27.24 23.45 -6.68
N GLN A 402 26.82 22.34 -6.06
CA GLN A 402 27.59 21.67 -5.01
C GLN A 402 28.89 21.05 -5.53
N GLU A 403 28.89 20.51 -6.76
CA GLU A 403 30.09 19.96 -7.40
C GLU A 403 31.09 21.06 -7.76
N GLU A 404 30.62 22.18 -8.33
CA GLU A 404 31.43 23.37 -8.61
C GLU A 404 32.02 23.97 -7.32
N GLU A 405 31.25 24.02 -6.23
CA GLU A 405 31.75 24.52 -4.95
C GLU A 405 32.81 23.59 -4.33
N ARG A 406 32.62 22.27 -4.42
CA ARG A 406 33.63 21.28 -4.00
C ARG A 406 34.92 21.42 -4.81
N GLU A 407 34.81 21.61 -6.12
CA GLU A 407 35.97 21.78 -6.99
C GLU A 407 36.72 23.10 -6.69
N ARG A 408 35.99 24.18 -6.42
CA ARG A 408 36.55 25.48 -6.02
C ARG A 408 37.29 25.40 -4.69
N LYS A 409 36.74 24.71 -3.69
CA LYS A 409 37.41 24.45 -2.40
C LYS A 409 38.67 23.60 -2.57
N ARG A 410 38.65 22.60 -3.46
CA ARG A 410 39.83 21.77 -3.77
C ARG A 410 40.96 22.58 -4.42
N LYS A 411 40.62 23.46 -5.38
CA LYS A 411 41.58 24.37 -6.03
C LYS A 411 42.20 25.35 -5.04
N LEU A 412 41.41 25.91 -4.12
CA LEU A 412 41.91 26.79 -3.05
C LEU A 412 42.88 26.06 -2.10
N LYS A 413 42.56 24.82 -1.72
CA LYS A 413 43.42 24.01 -0.84
C LYS A 413 44.76 23.69 -1.50
N LEU A 414 44.74 23.29 -2.78
CA LEU A 414 45.95 23.05 -3.57
C LEU A 414 46.81 24.30 -3.72
N LYS A 415 46.19 25.47 -3.91
CA LYS A 415 46.91 26.75 -4.00
C LYS A 415 47.60 27.11 -2.68
N ALA A 416 46.90 26.95 -1.56
CA ALA A 416 47.46 27.20 -0.23
C ALA A 416 48.61 26.23 0.11
N GLU A 417 48.54 24.98 -0.34
CA GLU A 417 49.59 23.98 -0.16
C GLU A 417 50.82 24.27 -1.04
N HIS A 418 50.60 24.74 -2.28
CA HIS A 418 51.67 25.17 -3.17
C HIS A 418 52.38 26.44 -2.69
N GLU A 419 51.65 27.38 -2.07
CA GLU A 419 52.23 28.58 -1.46
C GLU A 419 53.07 28.25 -0.20
N ARG A 420 52.64 27.26 0.61
CA ARG A 420 53.47 26.75 1.73
C ARG A 420 54.77 26.13 1.25
N LEU A 421 54.76 25.38 0.15
CA LEU A 421 55.95 24.75 -0.42
C LEU A 421 56.93 25.76 -1.04
N ARG A 422 56.44 26.93 -1.50
CA ARG A 422 57.31 28.02 -1.99
C ARG A 422 57.89 28.90 -0.88
N GLY A 423 57.23 28.97 0.28
CA GLY A 423 57.70 29.75 1.43
C GLY A 423 58.78 29.06 2.30
N GLY A 424 59.20 27.84 1.94
CA GLY A 424 60.11 27.01 2.74
C GLY A 424 61.59 27.03 2.33
N PHE A 425 62.01 27.94 1.45
CA PHE A 425 63.43 28.10 1.09
C PHE A 425 63.98 29.40 1.70
N GLU A 426 64.43 29.32 2.96
CA GLU A 426 65.40 30.29 3.51
C GLU A 426 66.83 29.85 3.09
N PRO A 427 67.71 30.76 2.64
CA PRO A 427 69.09 30.41 2.29
C PRO A 427 69.88 30.04 3.54
N TRP A 428 70.60 28.92 3.47
CA TRP A 428 71.50 28.45 4.53
C TRP A 428 72.73 29.37 4.59
N ASP A 429 72.77 30.28 5.57
CA ASP A 429 73.91 31.19 5.76
C ASP A 429 75.00 30.50 6.59
N GLY A 430 76.00 29.97 5.90
CA GLY A 430 77.16 29.34 6.51
C GLY A 430 78.09 30.38 7.11
N ARG A 431 78.03 30.52 8.45
CA ARG A 431 79.10 31.07 9.29
C ARG A 431 78.86 30.65 10.74
N ASP A 432 79.63 29.66 11.22
CA ASP A 432 80.44 29.80 12.43
C ASP A 432 81.44 28.64 12.55
N SER A 433 82.62 29.02 13.03
CA SER A 433 83.93 28.35 13.02
C SER A 433 84.21 27.49 14.26
N ILE A 434 85.15 26.53 14.08
CA ILE A 434 86.18 25.99 15.02
C ILE A 434 85.78 25.75 16.47
#